data_AF-A0A6V8P2F7-F1
#
_entry.id   AF-A0A6V8P2F7-F1
#
_cell.length_a   1.000
_cell.length_b   1.000
_cell.length_c   1.000
_cell.angle_alpha   90.00
_cell.angle_beta   90.00
_cell.angle_gamma   90.00
#
_symmetry.space_group_name_H-M   'P 1'
#
loop_
_entity.id
_entity.type
_entity.pdbx_description
1 polymer ?
#
loop_
_entity_poly.entity_id
_entity_poly.type
_entity_poly.pdbx_seq_one_letter_code
_entity_poly.pdbx_strand_id
1 'polypeptide(L)'
;NVRLLLHLLEPGFFADTAMLSESIQNKDNPLFLRRLKEDLKDFERAPLFPPRKVETVKYYLSNDEKRLYNGVTEYVEKHFNRALENEKHNVTFALTILQRRLASSARAIRKSLERRYERLKELYEKGQLIQDVGYDEEYLEDLEEKERWKKEEELLEKLTSAETLEELKEEIKKLEELGSLAREVEKKEIETKLNELKKVMDAEKLQKSEIKLLIFTESKDTLEYLVEKLRKWGYSVTFIHGGMNLDQRIKAENDFRNQAQIMVSTEAGGEGINLQFCWLMVNYDIPWNPNRLEQRMGRVHRYGQQHEVHIYNLVAVDTREGRILEKLFEKLSR
;
A
#
# COMPACT_ATOMS: atom_id res chain seq x y z
N ASN A 1 -7.76 38.24 12.62
CA ASN A 1 -8.76 38.14 11.54
C ASN A 1 -8.24 38.84 10.29
N VAL A 2 -7.22 38.26 9.65
CA VAL A 2 -6.45 38.92 8.56
C VAL A 2 -7.11 38.70 7.20
N ARG A 3 -7.91 37.63 7.05
CA ARG A 3 -8.68 37.32 5.84
C ARG A 3 -9.70 38.40 5.50
N LEU A 4 -10.45 38.90 6.49
CA LEU A 4 -11.42 39.99 6.30
C LEU A 4 -10.72 41.34 6.03
N LEU A 5 -9.50 41.54 6.55
CA LEU A 5 -8.69 42.72 6.26
C LEU A 5 -8.16 42.72 4.82
N LEU A 6 -7.75 41.55 4.30
CA LEU A 6 -7.27 41.38 2.93
C LEU A 6 -8.41 41.35 1.90
N HIS A 7 -9.60 40.89 2.28
CA HIS A 7 -10.81 40.91 1.44
C HIS A 7 -11.43 42.30 1.30
N LEU A 8 -11.10 43.23 2.21
CA LEU A 8 -11.41 44.66 2.08
C LEU A 8 -10.47 45.38 1.11
N LEU A 9 -9.29 44.79 0.85
CA LEU A 9 -8.34 45.30 -0.13
C LEU A 9 -8.62 44.72 -1.52
N GLU A 10 -9.00 43.44 -1.63
CA GLU A 10 -9.41 42.84 -2.92
C GLU A 10 -10.36 41.61 -2.76
N PRO A 11 -11.64 41.69 -3.20
CA PRO A 11 -12.58 40.58 -3.11
C PRO A 11 -12.26 39.44 -4.12
N GLY A 12 -11.98 38.21 -3.67
CA GLY A 12 -11.79 37.02 -4.53
C GLY A 12 -10.36 36.49 -4.75
N PHE A 13 -9.37 36.99 -4.01
CA PHE A 13 -7.93 36.91 -4.31
C PHE A 13 -7.18 35.58 -3.97
N PHE A 14 -7.82 34.39 -3.99
CA PHE A 14 -7.12 33.10 -3.81
C PHE A 14 -7.39 32.15 -4.98
N ALA A 15 -6.31 31.58 -5.51
CA ALA A 15 -6.17 30.76 -6.72
C ALA A 15 -7.08 29.53 -7.08
N ASP A 16 -7.21 29.22 -8.39
CA ASP A 16 -7.30 27.86 -8.99
C ASP A 16 -6.21 27.68 -10.09
N THR A 17 -6.04 26.49 -10.70
CA THR A 17 -5.03 26.21 -11.76
C THR A 17 -5.34 26.81 -13.15
N ALA A 18 -6.59 27.18 -13.43
CA ALA A 18 -7.01 27.85 -14.65
C ALA A 18 -6.73 29.35 -14.54
N MET A 19 -7.06 29.97 -13.41
CA MET A 19 -6.61 31.31 -13.01
C MET A 19 -5.09 31.39 -12.94
N LEU A 20 -4.41 30.30 -12.55
CA LEU A 20 -2.94 30.21 -12.60
C LEU A 20 -2.43 30.29 -14.05
N SER A 21 -3.06 29.58 -14.98
CA SER A 21 -2.68 29.54 -16.40
C SER A 21 -3.06 30.83 -17.15
N GLU A 22 -4.23 31.37 -16.82
CA GLU A 22 -4.84 32.59 -17.36
C GLU A 22 -4.15 33.86 -16.81
N SER A 23 -3.69 33.85 -15.55
CA SER A 23 -2.87 34.92 -14.96
C SER A 23 -1.42 34.90 -15.47
N ILE A 24 -0.87 33.72 -15.78
CA ILE A 24 0.39 33.58 -16.55
C ILE A 24 0.22 34.12 -17.98
N GLN A 25 -0.93 33.92 -18.63
CA GLN A 25 -1.28 34.49 -19.93
C GLN A 25 -1.54 36.02 -19.87
N ASN A 26 -2.15 36.54 -18.80
CA ASN A 26 -2.64 37.91 -18.69
C ASN A 26 -1.74 38.88 -17.88
N LYS A 27 -0.65 38.42 -17.25
CA LYS A 27 0.33 39.22 -16.46
C LYS A 27 -0.24 39.96 -15.23
N ASP A 28 -1.16 39.33 -14.48
CA ASP A 28 -1.73 39.83 -13.21
C ASP A 28 -1.26 39.03 -11.97
N ASN A 29 -1.59 39.49 -10.75
CA ASN A 29 -1.02 39.01 -9.46
C ASN A 29 -1.93 37.95 -8.72
N PRO A 30 -1.40 37.04 -7.85
CA PRO A 30 -1.26 35.60 -8.14
C PRO A 30 -1.29 34.69 -6.86
N LEU A 31 -2.06 35.00 -5.81
CA LEU A 31 -1.73 34.52 -4.44
C LEU A 31 -2.61 33.39 -3.89
N PHE A 32 -2.02 32.19 -3.78
CA PHE A 32 -2.54 31.06 -3.01
C PHE A 32 -1.83 30.93 -1.65
N LEU A 33 -2.60 30.84 -0.57
CA LEU A 33 -2.08 30.44 0.73
C LEU A 33 -2.38 28.96 0.99
N ARG A 34 -1.50 28.08 0.50
CA ARG A 34 -1.44 26.70 0.96
C ARG A 34 -0.84 26.68 2.36
N ARG A 35 -1.61 26.24 3.36
CA ARG A 35 -1.12 26.02 4.73
C ARG A 35 -1.12 24.53 5.01
N LEU A 36 -0.02 24.02 5.51
CA LEU A 36 0.05 22.65 6.01
C LEU A 36 -0.66 22.59 7.35
N LYS A 37 -1.09 21.39 7.78
CA LYS A 37 -1.70 21.20 9.10
C LYS A 37 -0.78 21.68 10.23
N GLU A 38 0.52 21.54 10.03
CA GLU A 38 1.60 21.96 10.93
C GLU A 38 1.67 23.50 11.08
N ASP A 39 1.18 24.25 10.09
CA ASP A 39 1.15 25.72 10.12
C ASP A 39 -0.11 26.28 10.80
N LEU A 40 -1.08 25.42 11.11
CA LEU A 40 -2.36 25.83 11.67
C LEU A 40 -2.20 26.02 13.19
N LYS A 41 -2.41 27.26 13.63
CA LYS A 41 -2.40 27.66 15.04
C LYS A 41 -3.74 28.26 15.42
N ASP A 42 -4.12 28.10 16.68
CA ASP A 42 -5.31 28.71 17.24
C ASP A 42 -5.11 30.21 17.48
N PHE A 43 -6.11 30.86 18.09
CA PHE A 43 -6.06 32.30 18.37
C PHE A 43 -5.00 32.67 19.43
N GLU A 44 -4.58 31.71 20.25
CA GLU A 44 -3.54 31.85 21.28
C GLU A 44 -2.15 31.49 20.75
N ARG A 45 -2.04 31.17 19.45
CA ARG A 45 -0.83 30.73 18.73
C ARG A 45 -0.35 29.33 19.10
N ALA A 46 -1.15 28.53 19.80
CA ALA A 46 -0.85 27.13 20.02
C ALA A 46 -1.13 26.32 18.74
N PRO A 47 -0.34 25.28 18.42
CA PRO A 47 -0.61 24.41 17.28
C PRO A 47 -1.98 23.74 17.37
N LEU A 48 -2.78 23.80 16.31
CA LEU A 48 -4.10 23.14 16.22
C LEU A 48 -3.98 21.62 16.03
N PHE A 49 -2.82 21.17 15.56
CA PHE A 49 -2.49 19.77 15.37
C PHE A 49 -1.23 19.46 16.19
N PRO A 50 -1.20 18.35 16.93
CA PRO A 50 0.04 17.91 17.55
C PRO A 50 1.07 17.58 16.48
N PRO A 51 2.37 17.60 16.85
CA PRO A 51 3.42 17.21 15.92
C PRO A 51 3.18 15.78 15.40
N ARG A 52 3.62 15.55 14.16
CA ARG A 52 3.71 14.21 13.59
C ARG A 52 5.17 13.90 13.29
N LYS A 53 5.63 12.74 13.73
CA LYS A 53 6.95 12.21 13.38
C LYS A 53 6.76 11.11 12.35
N VAL A 54 7.25 11.35 11.13
CA VAL A 54 7.25 10.37 10.05
C VAL A 54 8.67 9.82 9.87
N GLU A 55 8.86 8.53 10.06
CA GLU A 55 10.16 7.88 9.97
C GLU A 55 10.14 6.74 8.95
N THR A 56 11.10 6.73 8.03
CA THR A 56 11.26 5.65 7.06
C THR A 56 12.27 4.63 7.58
N VAL A 57 11.78 3.46 7.96
CA VAL A 57 12.60 2.33 8.40
C VAL A 57 13.07 1.58 7.17
N LYS A 58 14.34 1.79 6.84
CA LYS A 58 15.02 1.15 5.71
C LYS A 58 15.52 -0.22 6.12
N TYR A 59 15.32 -1.22 5.26
CA TYR A 59 15.84 -2.57 5.48
C TYR A 59 16.33 -3.20 4.18
N TYR A 60 17.08 -4.29 4.34
CA TYR A 60 17.65 -5.06 3.24
C TYR A 60 17.05 -6.46 3.25
N LEU A 61 16.75 -7.00 2.08
CA LEU A 61 16.27 -8.37 1.98
C LEU A 61 17.34 -9.36 2.45
N SER A 62 16.92 -10.41 3.16
CA SER A 62 17.78 -11.56 3.44
C SER A 62 18.18 -12.26 2.15
N ASN A 63 19.20 -13.13 2.19
CA ASN A 63 19.66 -13.87 1.00
C ASN A 63 18.53 -14.71 0.36
N ASP A 64 17.67 -15.31 1.19
CA ASP A 64 16.54 -16.11 0.72
C ASP A 64 15.44 -15.25 0.09
N GLU A 65 15.06 -14.15 0.75
CA GLU A 65 14.11 -13.18 0.20
C GLU A 65 14.62 -12.56 -1.10
N LYS A 66 15.92 -12.27 -1.18
CA LYS A 66 16.56 -11.72 -2.37
C LYS A 66 16.59 -12.71 -3.52
N ARG A 67 16.82 -14.00 -3.24
CA ARG A 67 16.73 -15.07 -4.25
C ARG A 67 15.32 -15.17 -4.81
N LEU A 68 14.30 -15.13 -3.95
CA LEU A 68 12.90 -15.08 -4.37
C LEU A 68 12.61 -13.82 -5.19
N TYR A 69 13.05 -12.66 -4.71
CA TYR A 69 12.84 -11.38 -5.37
C TYR A 69 13.42 -11.36 -6.79
N ASN A 70 14.68 -11.78 -6.93
CA ASN A 70 15.33 -11.87 -8.23
C ASN A 70 14.63 -12.86 -9.15
N GLY A 71 14.26 -14.05 -8.65
CA GLY A 71 13.58 -15.06 -9.45
C GLY A 71 12.21 -14.62 -9.96
N VAL A 72 11.42 -13.94 -9.13
CA VAL A 72 10.12 -13.37 -9.54
C VAL A 72 10.33 -12.17 -10.47
N THR A 73 11.36 -11.35 -10.24
CA THR A 73 11.68 -10.21 -11.11
C THR A 73 12.10 -10.65 -12.49
N GLU A 74 12.98 -11.64 -12.61
CA GLU A 74 13.38 -12.23 -13.89
C GLU A 74 12.17 -12.82 -14.64
N TYR A 75 11.28 -13.50 -13.92
CA TYR A 75 10.02 -13.99 -14.48
C TYR A 75 9.17 -12.84 -15.02
N VAL A 76 8.94 -11.82 -14.20
CA VAL A 76 8.18 -10.62 -14.60
C VAL A 76 8.81 -9.96 -15.82
N GLU A 77 10.11 -9.71 -15.83
CA GLU A 77 10.80 -9.06 -16.94
C GLU A 77 10.70 -9.83 -18.26
N LYS A 78 10.91 -11.15 -18.21
CA LYS A 78 10.80 -12.01 -19.40
C LYS A 78 9.41 -11.89 -20.03
N HIS A 79 8.37 -12.02 -19.21
CA HIS A 79 6.98 -11.97 -19.69
C HIS A 79 6.53 -10.54 -20.02
N PHE A 80 7.08 -9.52 -19.36
CA PHE A 80 6.79 -8.11 -19.59
C PHE A 80 7.35 -7.64 -20.94
N ASN A 81 8.61 -7.93 -21.23
CA ASN A 81 9.24 -7.56 -22.50
C ASN A 81 8.51 -8.23 -23.68
N ARG A 82 8.18 -9.52 -23.54
CA ARG A 82 7.39 -10.24 -24.54
C ARG A 82 5.98 -9.67 -24.70
N ALA A 83 5.35 -9.23 -23.62
CA ALA A 83 4.05 -8.59 -23.68
C ALA A 83 4.11 -7.24 -24.40
N LEU A 84 5.15 -6.44 -24.14
CA LEU A 84 5.37 -5.17 -24.84
C LEU A 84 5.59 -5.35 -26.34
N GLU A 85 6.41 -6.32 -26.74
CA GLU A 85 6.65 -6.65 -28.16
C GLU A 85 5.35 -7.03 -28.90
N ASN A 86 4.41 -7.63 -28.16
CA ASN A 86 3.12 -8.08 -28.67
C ASN A 86 1.96 -7.11 -28.37
N GLU A 87 2.25 -5.88 -27.92
CA GLU A 87 1.25 -4.85 -27.56
C GLU A 87 0.20 -5.30 -26.52
N LYS A 88 0.54 -6.29 -25.67
CA LYS A 88 -0.33 -6.85 -24.63
C LYS A 88 -0.23 -6.04 -23.33
N HIS A 89 -0.76 -4.82 -23.34
CA HIS A 89 -0.74 -3.91 -22.19
C HIS A 89 -1.33 -4.53 -20.90
N ASN A 90 -2.37 -5.35 -21.01
CA ASN A 90 -2.99 -5.98 -19.84
C ASN A 90 -2.01 -6.90 -19.10
N VAL A 91 -1.17 -7.63 -19.84
CA VAL A 91 -0.14 -8.52 -19.25
C VAL A 91 0.90 -7.70 -18.49
N THR A 92 1.32 -6.55 -19.03
CA THR A 92 2.28 -5.67 -18.34
C THR A 92 1.75 -5.16 -17.00
N PHE A 93 0.45 -4.87 -16.93
CA PHE A 93 -0.21 -4.47 -15.70
C PHE A 93 -0.34 -5.63 -14.71
N ALA A 94 -0.74 -6.82 -15.15
CA ALA A 94 -0.78 -8.02 -14.29
C ALA A 94 0.59 -8.31 -13.64
N LEU A 95 1.68 -8.13 -14.39
CA LEU A 95 3.03 -8.32 -13.88
C LEU A 95 3.44 -7.24 -12.86
N THR A 96 2.92 -6.02 -12.99
CA THR A 96 3.09 -4.95 -11.99
C THR A 96 2.38 -5.29 -10.68
N ILE A 97 1.20 -5.94 -10.73
CA ILE A 97 0.54 -6.45 -9.53
C ILE A 97 1.39 -7.52 -8.84
N LEU A 98 2.01 -8.45 -9.59
CA LEU A 98 2.93 -9.44 -8.99
C LEU A 98 4.08 -8.76 -8.25
N GLN A 99 4.67 -7.72 -8.83
CA GLN A 99 5.73 -6.95 -8.17
C GLN A 99 5.25 -6.29 -6.87
N ARG A 100 4.04 -5.70 -6.87
CA ARG A 100 3.41 -5.15 -5.65
C ARG A 100 3.19 -6.22 -4.58
N ARG A 101 2.76 -7.42 -4.96
CA ARG A 101 2.57 -8.55 -4.02
C ARG A 101 3.90 -9.05 -3.46
N LEU A 102 4.95 -9.11 -4.27
CA LEU A 102 6.31 -9.45 -3.87
C LEU A 102 6.89 -8.46 -2.85
N ALA A 103 6.69 -7.17 -3.06
CA ALA A 103 7.10 -6.13 -2.11
C ALA A 103 6.29 -6.17 -0.79
N SER A 104 5.09 -6.76 -0.82
CA SER A 104 4.18 -6.80 0.33
C SER A 104 4.60 -7.85 1.38
N SER A 105 4.56 -9.14 1.02
CA SER A 105 5.03 -10.24 1.89
C SER A 105 5.29 -11.53 1.09
N ALA A 106 6.08 -12.45 1.66
CA ALA A 106 6.30 -13.77 1.07
C ALA A 106 4.98 -14.56 0.90
N ARG A 107 4.04 -14.42 1.85
CA ARG A 107 2.71 -15.05 1.74
C ARG A 107 1.91 -14.52 0.55
N ALA A 108 1.93 -13.20 0.33
CA ALA A 108 1.18 -12.57 -0.74
C ALA A 108 1.67 -13.05 -2.11
N ILE A 109 2.98 -13.00 -2.36
CA ILE A 109 3.52 -13.46 -3.64
C ILE A 109 3.36 -14.97 -3.83
N ARG A 110 3.54 -15.78 -2.78
CA ARG A 110 3.31 -17.23 -2.88
C ARG A 110 1.89 -17.52 -3.33
N LYS A 111 0.88 -16.96 -2.65
CA LYS A 111 -0.53 -17.19 -3.01
C LYS A 111 -0.81 -16.73 -4.44
N SER A 112 -0.27 -15.60 -4.88
CA SER A 112 -0.42 -15.15 -6.28
C SER A 112 0.23 -16.11 -7.29
N LEU A 113 1.44 -16.59 -7.02
CA LEU A 113 2.12 -17.57 -7.89
C LEU A 113 1.37 -18.91 -7.95
N GLU A 114 0.90 -19.40 -6.81
CA GLU A 114 0.14 -20.66 -6.74
C GLU A 114 -1.21 -20.57 -7.47
N ARG A 115 -1.99 -19.48 -7.27
CA ARG A 115 -3.25 -19.26 -8.01
C ARG A 115 -3.02 -19.24 -9.52
N ARG A 116 -1.97 -18.52 -9.95
CA ARG A 116 -1.58 -18.43 -11.36
C ARG A 116 -1.12 -19.78 -11.91
N TYR A 117 -0.31 -20.55 -11.16
CA TYR A 117 0.11 -21.90 -11.55
C TYR A 117 -1.08 -22.82 -11.80
N GLU A 118 -2.01 -22.91 -10.83
CA GLU A 118 -3.18 -23.79 -10.95
C GLU A 118 -4.03 -23.40 -12.16
N ARG A 119 -4.20 -22.09 -12.39
CA ARG A 119 -4.97 -21.60 -13.53
C ARG A 119 -4.32 -21.92 -14.88
N LEU A 120 -3.02 -21.67 -15.04
CA LEU A 120 -2.31 -21.97 -16.27
C LEU A 120 -2.26 -23.48 -16.54
N LYS A 121 -2.12 -24.28 -15.48
CA LYS A 121 -2.19 -25.74 -15.56
C LYS A 121 -3.54 -26.24 -16.07
N GLU A 122 -4.65 -25.70 -15.54
CA GLU A 122 -6.00 -26.03 -16.01
C GLU A 122 -6.18 -25.73 -17.50
N LEU A 123 -5.63 -24.60 -17.97
CA LEU A 123 -5.69 -24.20 -19.38
C LEU A 123 -4.86 -25.11 -20.28
N TYR A 124 -3.65 -25.47 -19.83
CA TYR A 124 -2.79 -26.41 -20.51
C TYR A 124 -3.45 -27.78 -20.67
N GLU A 125 -4.08 -28.30 -19.61
CA GLU A 125 -4.82 -29.57 -19.64
C GLU A 125 -6.02 -29.53 -20.61
N LYS A 126 -6.65 -28.37 -20.79
CA LYS A 126 -7.73 -28.16 -21.76
C LYS A 126 -7.25 -27.85 -23.18
N GLY A 127 -5.94 -27.71 -23.40
CA GLY A 127 -5.38 -27.29 -24.68
C GLY A 127 -5.82 -25.89 -25.10
N GLN A 128 -6.18 -25.02 -24.15
CA GLN A 128 -6.67 -23.67 -24.40
C GLN A 128 -5.56 -22.66 -24.14
N LEU A 129 -5.35 -21.74 -25.07
CA LEU A 129 -4.52 -20.55 -24.87
C LEU A 129 -5.42 -19.39 -24.42
N ILE A 130 -4.90 -18.51 -23.55
CA ILE A 130 -5.73 -17.45 -23.00
C ILE A 130 -5.92 -16.32 -24.01
N GLN A 131 -7.15 -15.82 -24.09
CA GLN A 131 -7.48 -14.61 -24.85
C GLN A 131 -7.23 -13.37 -24.01
N ASP A 132 -6.69 -12.34 -24.67
CA ASP A 132 -6.44 -11.03 -24.08
C ASP A 132 -7.76 -10.41 -23.60
N VAL A 133 -7.76 -9.86 -22.39
CA VAL A 133 -8.92 -9.18 -21.80
C VAL A 133 -8.53 -7.72 -21.61
N GLY A 134 -9.11 -6.81 -22.40
CA GLY A 134 -8.80 -5.39 -22.35
C GLY A 134 -9.22 -4.73 -21.04
N TYR A 135 -8.27 -4.11 -20.33
CA TYR A 135 -8.52 -3.30 -19.14
C TYR A 135 -7.67 -2.03 -19.11
N ASP A 136 -8.22 -1.00 -18.50
CA ASP A 136 -7.58 0.30 -18.25
C ASP A 136 -7.07 0.36 -16.78
N GLU A 137 -5.82 0.73 -16.59
CA GLU A 137 -5.13 0.83 -15.29
C GLU A 137 -5.72 1.95 -14.41
N GLU A 138 -6.01 3.12 -15.01
CA GLU A 138 -6.52 4.28 -14.27
C GLU A 138 -7.91 3.97 -13.68
N TYR A 139 -8.73 3.25 -14.44
CA TYR A 139 -10.04 2.79 -13.99
C TYR A 139 -9.96 1.84 -12.79
N LEU A 140 -8.94 0.99 -12.69
CA LEU A 140 -8.82 0.02 -11.60
C LEU A 140 -8.53 0.69 -10.26
N GLU A 141 -7.75 1.76 -10.26
CA GLU A 141 -7.41 2.50 -9.05
C GLU A 141 -8.65 3.13 -8.38
N ASP A 142 -9.62 3.54 -9.19
CA ASP A 142 -10.86 4.20 -8.78
C ASP A 142 -11.96 3.23 -8.31
N LEU A 143 -11.79 1.92 -8.57
CA LEU A 143 -12.75 0.93 -8.11
C LEU A 143 -12.73 0.76 -6.59
N GLU A 144 -13.87 0.35 -6.04
CA GLU A 144 -13.94 -0.17 -4.68
C GLU A 144 -12.94 -1.32 -4.52
N GLU A 145 -12.20 -1.38 -3.40
CA GLU A 145 -11.13 -2.36 -3.20
C GLU A 145 -11.57 -3.80 -3.44
N LYS A 146 -12.80 -4.15 -3.06
CA LYS A 146 -13.32 -5.50 -3.27
C LYS A 146 -13.41 -5.84 -4.76
N GLU A 147 -13.88 -4.90 -5.57
CA GLU A 147 -13.97 -5.05 -7.02
C GLU A 147 -12.59 -4.97 -7.68
N ARG A 148 -11.75 -4.02 -7.24
CA ARG A 148 -10.36 -3.90 -7.68
C ARG A 148 -9.60 -5.20 -7.45
N TRP A 149 -9.67 -5.76 -6.25
CA TRP A 149 -8.98 -6.99 -5.90
C TRP A 149 -9.46 -8.17 -6.75
N LYS A 150 -10.77 -8.30 -6.96
CA LYS A 150 -11.33 -9.34 -7.83
C LYS A 150 -10.80 -9.22 -9.26
N LYS A 151 -10.72 -8.00 -9.79
CA LYS A 151 -10.18 -7.76 -11.14
C LYS A 151 -8.66 -7.96 -11.19
N GLU A 152 -7.92 -7.52 -10.18
CA GLU A 152 -6.48 -7.79 -10.05
C GLU A 152 -6.20 -9.30 -10.07
N GLU A 153 -6.98 -10.09 -9.33
CA GLU A 153 -6.89 -11.55 -9.35
C GLU A 153 -7.24 -12.14 -10.72
N GLU A 154 -8.34 -11.68 -11.32
CA GLU A 154 -8.75 -12.11 -12.65
C GLU A 154 -7.68 -11.82 -13.71
N LEU A 155 -7.03 -10.65 -13.66
CA LEU A 155 -5.93 -10.27 -14.54
C LEU A 155 -4.71 -11.16 -14.32
N LEU A 156 -4.32 -11.39 -13.07
CA LEU A 156 -3.21 -12.27 -12.71
C LEU A 156 -3.42 -13.71 -13.17
N GLU A 157 -4.66 -14.19 -13.13
CA GLU A 157 -5.02 -15.56 -13.50
C GLU A 157 -5.21 -15.74 -15.01
N LYS A 158 -5.74 -14.72 -15.70
CA LYS A 158 -6.10 -14.83 -17.13
C LYS A 158 -5.02 -14.33 -18.08
N LEU A 159 -3.98 -13.64 -17.65
CA LEU A 159 -3.06 -13.03 -18.62
C LEU A 159 -1.75 -13.81 -18.70
N THR A 160 -1.56 -14.56 -19.78
CA THR A 160 -0.26 -15.14 -20.15
C THR A 160 0.26 -14.49 -21.43
N SER A 161 1.58 -14.36 -21.53
CA SER A 161 2.24 -13.97 -22.78
C SER A 161 2.49 -15.17 -23.71
N ALA A 162 2.25 -16.40 -23.27
CA ALA A 162 2.51 -17.61 -24.05
C ALA A 162 1.62 -17.69 -25.31
N GLU A 163 2.22 -18.07 -26.44
CA GLU A 163 1.54 -18.23 -27.73
C GLU A 163 1.42 -19.70 -28.14
N THR A 164 2.19 -20.58 -27.49
CA THR A 164 2.20 -22.02 -27.75
C THR A 164 2.01 -22.82 -26.46
N LEU A 165 1.57 -24.08 -26.59
CA LEU A 165 1.43 -25.00 -25.46
C LEU A 165 2.79 -25.32 -24.81
N GLU A 166 3.86 -25.43 -25.60
CA GLU A 166 5.23 -25.56 -25.10
C GLU A 166 5.64 -24.40 -24.21
N GLU A 167 5.40 -23.16 -24.63
CA GLU A 167 5.72 -21.98 -23.83
C GLU A 167 4.88 -21.89 -22.55
N LEU A 168 3.58 -22.25 -22.65
CA LEU A 168 2.70 -22.31 -21.50
C LEU A 168 3.21 -23.36 -20.49
N LYS A 169 3.68 -24.51 -20.96
CA LYS A 169 4.28 -25.56 -20.13
C LYS A 169 5.55 -25.10 -19.43
N GLU A 170 6.43 -24.37 -20.13
CA GLU A 170 7.62 -23.76 -19.54
C GLU A 170 7.26 -22.73 -18.47
N GLU A 171 6.24 -21.89 -18.72
CA GLU A 171 5.74 -20.92 -17.76
C GLU A 171 5.20 -21.62 -16.50
N ILE A 172 4.38 -22.66 -16.65
CA ILE A 172 3.85 -23.46 -15.54
C ILE A 172 4.98 -24.03 -14.68
N LYS A 173 6.00 -24.62 -15.32
CA LYS A 173 7.17 -25.15 -14.60
C LYS A 173 7.88 -24.05 -13.80
N LYS A 174 8.06 -22.87 -14.41
CA LYS A 174 8.71 -21.75 -13.72
C LYS A 174 7.89 -21.24 -12.53
N LEU A 175 6.57 -21.17 -12.67
CA LEU A 175 5.67 -20.78 -11.58
C LEU A 175 5.69 -21.79 -10.43
N GLU A 176 5.78 -23.08 -10.71
CA GLU A 176 5.93 -24.14 -9.70
C GLU A 176 7.24 -24.02 -8.91
N GLU A 177 8.35 -23.75 -9.60
CA GLU A 177 9.66 -23.50 -8.98
C GLU A 177 9.60 -22.26 -8.07
N LEU A 178 9.02 -21.15 -8.56
CA LEU A 178 8.90 -19.90 -7.79
C LEU A 178 7.93 -20.04 -6.61
N GLY A 179 6.81 -20.74 -6.79
CA GLY A 179 5.85 -21.01 -5.71
C GLY A 179 6.48 -21.86 -4.60
N SER A 180 7.29 -22.86 -4.97
CA SER A 180 8.05 -23.68 -4.02
C SER A 180 9.07 -22.84 -3.25
N LEU A 181 9.84 -22.00 -3.95
CA LEU A 181 10.79 -21.07 -3.32
C LEU A 181 10.09 -20.10 -2.36
N ALA A 182 8.96 -19.52 -2.76
CA ALA A 182 8.18 -18.61 -1.93
C ALA A 182 7.65 -19.30 -0.66
N ARG A 183 7.24 -20.56 -0.77
CA ARG A 183 6.81 -21.40 0.35
C ARG A 183 7.95 -21.69 1.32
N GLU A 184 9.16 -21.95 0.81
CA GLU A 184 10.34 -22.13 1.66
C GLU A 184 10.70 -20.86 2.42
N VAL A 185 10.67 -19.70 1.76
CA VAL A 185 10.92 -18.40 2.39
C VAL A 185 9.89 -18.11 3.48
N GLU A 186 8.59 -18.27 3.20
CA GLU A 186 7.53 -18.05 4.20
C GLU A 186 7.68 -19.01 5.40
N LYS A 187 7.99 -20.29 5.14
CA LYS A 187 8.12 -21.32 6.18
C LYS A 187 9.27 -21.05 7.15
N LYS A 188 10.33 -20.38 6.71
CA LYS A 188 11.43 -19.98 7.60
C LYS A 188 10.97 -19.02 8.70
N GLU A 189 9.83 -18.34 8.52
CA GLU A 189 9.24 -17.37 9.46
C GLU A 189 10.19 -16.20 9.86
N ILE A 190 11.26 -15.96 9.10
CA ILE A 190 12.24 -14.90 9.33
C ILE A 190 12.16 -13.90 8.16
N GLU A 191 10.97 -13.33 7.95
CA GLU A 191 10.84 -12.23 6.99
C GLU A 191 11.46 -10.96 7.60
N THR A 192 12.38 -10.34 6.87
CA THR A 192 13.14 -9.19 7.38
C THR A 192 12.21 -8.03 7.70
N LYS A 193 11.23 -7.79 6.83
CA LYS A 193 10.19 -6.76 7.01
C LYS A 193 9.36 -6.97 8.28
N LEU A 194 9.00 -8.21 8.58
CA LEU A 194 8.25 -8.56 9.80
C LEU A 194 9.11 -8.33 11.05
N ASN A 195 10.41 -8.63 10.98
CA ASN A 195 11.35 -8.34 12.07
C ASN A 195 11.52 -6.83 12.30
N GLU A 196 11.56 -6.02 11.25
CA GLU A 196 11.58 -4.56 11.40
C GLU A 196 10.30 -4.02 12.02
N LEU A 197 9.13 -4.53 11.63
CA LEU A 197 7.86 -4.21 12.31
C LEU A 197 7.96 -4.52 13.81
N LYS A 198 8.52 -5.68 14.18
CA LYS A 198 8.72 -6.04 15.58
C LYS A 198 9.64 -5.07 16.32
N LYS A 199 10.76 -4.66 15.71
CA LYS A 199 11.67 -3.66 16.29
C LYS A 199 10.98 -2.31 16.52
N VAL A 200 10.13 -1.87 15.59
CA VAL A 200 9.32 -0.65 15.75
C VAL A 200 8.37 -0.80 16.94
N MET A 201 7.67 -1.93 17.04
CA MET A 201 6.76 -2.22 18.16
C MET A 201 7.49 -2.25 19.52
N ASP A 202 8.70 -2.82 19.55
CA ASP A 202 9.53 -2.90 20.74
C ASP A 202 10.08 -1.52 21.15
N ALA A 203 10.48 -0.69 20.18
CA ALA A 203 10.95 0.68 20.41
C ALA A 203 9.86 1.58 21.00
N GLU A 204 8.62 1.42 20.53
CA GLU A 204 7.42 2.08 21.06
C GLU A 204 6.89 1.41 22.34
N LYS A 205 7.56 0.37 22.83
CA LYS A 205 7.24 -0.37 24.07
C LYS A 205 5.80 -0.87 24.10
N LEU A 206 5.29 -1.33 22.96
CA LEU A 206 3.88 -1.66 22.78
C LEU A 206 3.38 -2.66 23.84
N GLN A 207 4.15 -3.71 24.17
CA GLN A 207 3.78 -4.71 25.19
C GLN A 207 3.61 -4.15 26.61
N LYS A 208 4.21 -2.99 26.92
CA LYS A 208 4.21 -2.39 28.26
C LYS A 208 3.36 -1.12 28.33
N SER A 209 2.57 -0.86 27.29
CA SER A 209 1.80 0.37 27.15
C SER A 209 0.38 0.07 26.68
N GLU A 210 -0.53 1.01 26.89
CA GLU A 210 -1.89 0.97 26.34
C GLU A 210 -1.97 1.58 24.93
N ILE A 211 -0.81 1.82 24.29
CA ILE A 211 -0.75 2.43 22.95
C ILE A 211 -1.44 1.49 21.96
N LYS A 212 -2.29 2.08 21.12
CA LYS A 212 -2.93 1.40 19.99
C LYS A 212 -2.05 1.55 18.76
N LEU A 213 -1.85 0.46 18.02
CA LEU A 213 -1.08 0.45 16.78
C LEU A 213 -1.99 0.16 15.59
N LEU A 214 -1.94 1.01 14.57
CA LEU A 214 -2.61 0.82 13.30
C LEU A 214 -1.60 0.43 12.21
N ILE A 215 -1.78 -0.71 11.57
CA ILE A 215 -0.91 -1.21 10.50
C ILE A 215 -1.67 -1.18 9.18
N PHE A 216 -1.13 -0.51 8.17
CA PHE A 216 -1.66 -0.54 6.81
C PHE A 216 -0.87 -1.48 5.91
N THR A 217 -1.59 -2.30 5.14
CA THR A 217 -1.05 -3.15 4.08
C THR A 217 -1.93 -3.03 2.84
N GLU A 218 -1.38 -3.29 1.67
CA GLU A 218 -2.15 -3.26 0.43
C GLU A 218 -2.83 -4.60 0.13
N SER A 219 -2.20 -5.70 0.54
CA SER A 219 -2.64 -7.06 0.22
C SER A 219 -3.46 -7.66 1.36
N LYS A 220 -4.65 -8.20 1.03
CA LYS A 220 -5.44 -9.00 1.97
C LYS A 220 -4.65 -10.23 2.47
N ASP A 221 -3.87 -10.87 1.59
CA ASP A 221 -3.07 -12.03 1.96
C ASP A 221 -1.96 -11.67 2.98
N THR A 222 -1.41 -10.45 2.89
CA THR A 222 -0.47 -9.90 3.89
C THR A 222 -1.20 -9.50 5.17
N LEU A 223 -2.42 -8.97 5.10
CA LEU A 223 -3.22 -8.69 6.30
C LEU A 223 -3.45 -9.97 7.10
N GLU A 224 -3.90 -11.05 6.45
CA GLU A 224 -4.11 -12.35 7.10
C GLU A 224 -2.81 -12.89 7.71
N TYR A 225 -1.69 -12.72 7.01
CA TYR A 225 -0.35 -13.05 7.51
C TYR A 225 0.00 -12.30 8.80
N LEU A 226 -0.13 -10.98 8.79
CA LEU A 226 0.21 -10.14 9.94
C LEU A 226 -0.68 -10.46 11.13
N VAL A 227 -1.99 -10.64 10.94
CA VAL A 227 -2.91 -11.01 12.02
C VAL A 227 -2.49 -12.32 12.68
N GLU A 228 -2.12 -13.34 11.89
CA GLU A 228 -1.64 -14.61 12.42
C GLU A 228 -0.35 -14.44 13.25
N LYS A 229 0.64 -13.72 12.73
CA LYS A 229 1.94 -13.52 13.38
C LYS A 229 1.84 -12.68 14.65
N LEU A 230 1.11 -11.58 14.61
CA LEU A 230 0.93 -10.69 15.74
C LEU A 230 0.17 -11.37 16.88
N ARG A 231 -0.84 -12.19 16.57
CA ARG A 231 -1.52 -13.02 17.59
C ARG A 231 -0.60 -14.08 18.18
N LYS A 232 0.24 -14.73 17.37
CA LYS A 232 1.27 -15.67 17.85
C LYS A 232 2.27 -15.00 18.80
N TRP A 233 2.55 -13.71 18.62
CA TRP A 233 3.39 -12.92 19.53
C TRP A 233 2.67 -12.44 20.80
N GLY A 234 1.39 -12.79 20.98
CA GLY A 234 0.61 -12.51 22.19
C GLY A 234 -0.18 -11.20 22.16
N TYR A 235 -0.26 -10.49 21.02
CA TYR A 235 -1.03 -9.26 20.91
C TYR A 235 -2.52 -9.54 20.66
N SER A 236 -3.39 -8.69 21.20
CA SER A 236 -4.80 -8.64 20.81
C SER A 236 -4.94 -7.88 19.48
N VAL A 237 -5.39 -8.57 18.43
CA VAL A 237 -5.40 -8.05 17.06
C VAL A 237 -6.79 -8.15 16.45
N THR A 238 -7.28 -7.02 15.94
CA THR A 238 -8.44 -6.94 15.05
C THR A 238 -7.98 -6.54 13.64
N PHE A 239 -8.86 -6.64 12.66
CA PHE A 239 -8.54 -6.29 11.29
C PHE A 239 -9.74 -5.72 10.55
N ILE A 240 -9.46 -4.99 9.47
CA ILE A 240 -10.47 -4.47 8.59
C ILE A 240 -10.01 -4.55 7.13
N HIS A 241 -10.88 -5.00 6.24
CA HIS A 241 -10.59 -5.05 4.81
C HIS A 241 -11.77 -4.61 3.96
N GLY A 242 -11.52 -4.24 2.70
CA GLY A 242 -12.55 -3.69 1.80
C GLY A 242 -13.79 -4.59 1.63
N GLY A 243 -13.61 -5.91 1.71
CA GLY A 243 -14.71 -6.87 1.63
C GLY A 243 -15.67 -6.95 2.83
N MET A 244 -15.43 -6.20 3.92
CA MET A 244 -16.31 -6.19 5.10
C MET A 244 -17.49 -5.23 4.93
N ASN A 245 -18.66 -5.66 5.37
CA ASN A 245 -19.87 -4.81 5.40
C ASN A 245 -19.81 -3.78 6.55
N LEU A 246 -20.73 -2.81 6.57
CA LEU A 246 -20.72 -1.71 7.53
C LEU A 246 -20.75 -2.20 9.00
N ASP A 247 -21.61 -3.16 9.33
CA ASP A 247 -21.72 -3.69 10.69
C ASP A 247 -20.42 -4.35 11.18
N GLN A 248 -19.78 -5.11 10.30
CA GLN A 248 -18.47 -5.73 10.56
C GLN A 248 -17.39 -4.66 10.76
N ARG A 249 -17.41 -3.56 9.99
CA ARG A 249 -16.46 -2.46 10.14
C ARG A 249 -16.67 -1.72 11.46
N ILE A 250 -17.92 -1.43 11.85
CA ILE A 250 -18.25 -0.79 13.13
C ILE A 250 -17.80 -1.69 14.30
N LYS A 251 -18.05 -3.00 14.20
CA LYS A 251 -17.58 -3.95 15.21
C LYS A 251 -16.05 -3.94 15.31
N ALA A 252 -15.33 -3.98 14.19
CA ALA A 252 -13.88 -3.94 14.19
C ALA A 252 -13.32 -2.63 14.78
N GLU A 253 -13.95 -1.48 14.50
CA GLU A 253 -13.60 -0.19 15.12
C GLU A 253 -13.80 -0.25 16.64
N ASN A 254 -14.96 -0.76 17.10
CA ASN A 254 -15.26 -0.88 18.51
C ASN A 254 -14.30 -1.84 19.23
N ASP A 255 -13.98 -2.97 18.59
CA ASP A 255 -13.01 -3.94 19.09
C ASP A 255 -11.63 -3.30 19.19
N PHE A 256 -11.19 -2.51 18.20
CA PHE A 256 -9.92 -1.79 18.25
C PHE A 256 -9.87 -0.75 19.36
N ARG A 257 -10.95 0.00 19.54
CA ARG A 257 -11.03 1.02 20.60
C ARG A 257 -10.91 0.38 21.98
N ASN A 258 -11.66 -0.69 22.23
CA ASN A 258 -11.89 -1.17 23.60
C ASN A 258 -11.13 -2.44 23.98
N GLN A 259 -10.71 -3.27 23.02
CA GLN A 259 -10.20 -4.63 23.31
C GLN A 259 -8.85 -4.92 22.63
N ALA A 260 -8.77 -4.72 21.32
CA ALA A 260 -7.59 -5.03 20.53
C ALA A 260 -6.55 -3.90 20.64
N GLN A 261 -5.29 -4.26 20.85
CA GLN A 261 -4.18 -3.33 20.86
C GLN A 261 -3.74 -2.95 19.44
N ILE A 262 -3.88 -3.88 18.49
CA ILE A 262 -3.44 -3.70 17.11
C ILE A 262 -4.63 -3.86 16.16
N MET A 263 -4.72 -2.98 15.17
CA MET A 263 -5.58 -3.14 14.00
C MET A 263 -4.73 -3.24 12.74
N VAL A 264 -4.96 -4.27 11.94
CA VAL A 264 -4.39 -4.38 10.58
C VAL A 264 -5.47 -4.02 9.56
N SER A 265 -5.20 -3.05 8.69
CA SER A 265 -6.16 -2.52 7.72
C SER A 265 -5.63 -2.60 6.31
N THR A 266 -6.49 -2.98 5.35
CA THR A 266 -6.27 -2.62 3.95
C THR A 266 -6.71 -1.17 3.68
N GLU A 267 -6.41 -0.66 2.49
CA GLU A 267 -6.62 0.73 2.09
C GLU A 267 -8.09 1.17 2.23
N ALA A 268 -9.04 0.43 1.64
CA ALA A 268 -10.47 0.73 1.69
C ALA A 268 -11.15 0.23 2.97
N GLY A 269 -10.50 -0.68 3.72
CA GLY A 269 -10.97 -1.07 5.05
C GLY A 269 -10.92 0.10 6.03
N GLY A 270 -9.90 0.96 5.92
CA GLY A 270 -9.69 2.11 6.80
C GLY A 270 -10.48 3.37 6.43
N GLU A 271 -11.24 3.34 5.35
CA GLU A 271 -12.07 4.48 4.94
C GLU A 271 -13.35 4.57 5.76
N GLY A 272 -13.71 5.80 6.16
CA GLY A 272 -14.94 6.09 6.90
C GLY A 272 -14.94 5.76 8.40
N ILE A 273 -13.90 5.10 8.93
CA ILE A 273 -13.81 4.76 10.36
C ILE A 273 -13.07 5.82 11.18
N ASN A 274 -13.45 5.97 12.46
CA ASN A 274 -12.83 6.94 13.36
C ASN A 274 -11.70 6.30 14.18
N LEU A 275 -10.46 6.61 13.80
CA LEU A 275 -9.24 6.08 14.42
C LEU A 275 -8.45 7.14 15.22
N GLN A 276 -9.07 8.25 15.59
CA GLN A 276 -8.41 9.36 16.29
C GLN A 276 -7.85 8.98 17.68
N PHE A 277 -8.35 7.90 18.28
CA PHE A 277 -7.82 7.37 19.54
C PHE A 277 -6.47 6.65 19.37
N CYS A 278 -6.02 6.45 18.13
CA CYS A 278 -4.72 5.87 17.80
C CYS A 278 -3.78 6.98 17.33
N TRP A 279 -2.53 6.93 17.78
CA TRP A 279 -1.47 7.87 17.38
C TRP A 279 -0.19 7.17 16.91
N LEU A 280 -0.16 5.84 16.86
CA LEU A 280 0.94 5.05 16.31
C LEU A 280 0.48 4.31 15.07
N MET A 281 1.10 4.61 13.93
CA MET A 281 0.80 4.01 12.63
C MET A 281 2.05 3.40 12.00
N VAL A 282 1.90 2.23 11.37
CA VAL A 282 2.92 1.64 10.50
C VAL A 282 2.33 1.40 9.12
N ASN A 283 2.91 2.01 8.09
CA ASN A 283 2.69 1.59 6.72
C ASN A 283 3.62 0.40 6.43
N TYR A 284 3.05 -0.80 6.51
CA TYR A 284 3.74 -2.02 6.11
C TYR A 284 3.96 -2.01 4.60
N ASP A 285 2.94 -1.59 3.83
CA ASP A 285 3.06 -1.32 2.40
C ASP A 285 2.77 0.14 2.12
N ILE A 286 3.62 0.77 1.31
CA ILE A 286 3.49 2.17 0.96
C ILE A 286 2.77 2.27 -0.38
N PRO A 287 1.65 3.02 -0.45
CA PRO A 287 0.98 3.22 -1.72
C PRO A 287 1.87 4.08 -2.62
N TRP A 288 1.88 3.76 -3.91
CA TRP A 288 2.66 4.49 -4.91
C TRP A 288 2.12 5.91 -5.14
N ASN A 289 0.84 6.13 -4.83
CA ASN A 289 0.16 7.41 -4.90
C ASN A 289 0.33 8.20 -3.57
N PRO A 290 1.04 9.35 -3.57
CA PRO A 290 1.28 10.15 -2.36
C PRO A 290 -0.01 10.67 -1.71
N ASN A 291 -1.06 10.92 -2.49
CA ASN A 291 -2.34 11.39 -1.94
C ASN A 291 -2.97 10.32 -1.06
N ARG A 292 -2.86 9.04 -1.44
CA ARG A 292 -3.35 7.92 -0.62
C ARG A 292 -2.58 7.82 0.70
N LEU A 293 -1.26 8.02 0.66
CA LEU A 293 -0.45 8.04 1.87
C LEU A 293 -0.87 9.15 2.84
N GLU A 294 -1.07 10.37 2.35
CA GLU A 294 -1.57 11.49 3.17
C GLU A 294 -2.99 11.24 3.71
N GLN A 295 -3.86 10.58 2.94
CA GLN A 295 -5.18 10.17 3.43
C GLN A 295 -5.09 9.14 4.56
N ARG A 296 -4.15 8.18 4.49
CA ARG A 296 -3.87 7.22 5.58
C ARG A 296 -3.39 7.95 6.83
N MET A 297 -2.37 8.80 6.71
CA MET A 297 -1.88 9.62 7.84
C MET A 297 -3.00 10.48 8.43
N GLY A 298 -3.84 11.01 7.56
CA GLY A 298 -5.05 11.74 7.90
C GLY A 298 -6.10 10.92 8.65
N ARG A 299 -5.97 9.60 8.86
CA ARG A 299 -6.88 8.81 9.71
C ARG A 299 -6.59 8.98 11.20
N VAL A 300 -5.33 9.21 11.56
CA VAL A 300 -4.86 9.39 12.95
C VAL A 300 -4.47 10.84 13.24
N HIS A 301 -3.90 11.55 12.26
CA HIS A 301 -3.51 12.96 12.37
C HIS A 301 -4.66 13.87 11.92
N ARG A 302 -5.65 14.02 12.81
CA ARG A 302 -6.85 14.88 12.62
C ARG A 302 -6.99 15.90 13.75
N TYR A 303 -7.83 16.90 13.51
CA TYR A 303 -8.23 17.86 14.53
C TYR A 303 -8.84 17.13 15.73
N GLY A 304 -8.46 17.53 16.94
CA GLY A 304 -8.85 16.88 18.19
C GLY A 304 -7.87 15.81 18.69
N GLN A 305 -6.86 15.44 17.89
CA GLN A 305 -5.76 14.57 18.36
C GLN A 305 -5.00 15.25 19.50
N GLN A 306 -4.81 14.53 20.61
CA GLN A 306 -4.15 15.05 21.81
C GLN A 306 -2.71 14.52 21.96
N HIS A 307 -2.35 13.49 21.20
CA HIS A 307 -1.04 12.84 21.27
C HIS A 307 -0.19 13.16 20.05
N GLU A 308 1.13 13.21 20.24
CA GLU A 308 2.08 13.22 19.13
C GLU A 308 1.90 11.95 18.28
N VAL A 309 1.81 12.14 16.97
CA VAL A 309 1.52 11.04 16.03
C VAL A 309 2.82 10.48 15.49
N HIS A 310 3.06 9.19 15.70
CA HIS A 310 4.23 8.48 15.19
C HIS A 310 3.82 7.62 13.99
N ILE A 311 4.44 7.85 12.84
CA ILE A 311 4.18 7.11 11.60
C ILE A 311 5.49 6.50 11.10
N TYR A 312 5.49 5.18 10.93
CA TYR A 312 6.63 4.43 10.40
C TYR A 312 6.32 3.88 9.01
N ASN A 313 7.25 4.07 8.08
CA ASN A 313 7.17 3.57 6.71
C ASN A 313 8.25 2.50 6.49
N LEU A 314 7.87 1.25 6.21
CA LEU A 314 8.84 0.18 5.98
C LEU A 314 9.24 0.14 4.49
N VAL A 315 10.54 0.23 4.19
CA VAL A 315 11.06 0.25 2.80
C VAL A 315 12.26 -0.68 2.63
N ALA A 316 12.16 -1.63 1.69
CA ALA A 316 13.28 -2.45 1.25
C ALA A 316 14.16 -1.68 0.26
N VAL A 317 15.36 -1.24 0.65
CA VAL A 317 16.17 -0.33 -0.19
C VAL A 317 16.93 -1.03 -1.32
N ASP A 318 17.09 -2.36 -1.23
CA ASP A 318 17.75 -3.16 -2.26
C ASP A 318 16.79 -3.74 -3.31
N THR A 319 15.55 -3.25 -3.37
CA THR A 319 14.57 -3.50 -4.44
C THR A 319 14.42 -2.29 -5.37
N ARG A 320 13.87 -2.49 -6.56
CA ARG A 320 13.57 -1.40 -7.51
C ARG A 320 12.55 -0.42 -6.94
N GLU A 321 11.50 -0.97 -6.34
CA GLU A 321 10.38 -0.24 -5.76
C GLU A 321 10.86 0.63 -4.60
N GLY A 322 11.69 0.10 -3.70
CA GLY A 322 12.17 0.85 -2.56
C GLY A 322 13.10 2.00 -2.94
N ARG A 323 13.90 1.87 -4.01
CA ARG A 323 14.69 3.00 -4.54
C ARG A 323 13.83 4.14 -5.09
N ILE A 324 12.67 3.81 -5.66
CA ILE A 324 11.71 4.82 -6.15
C ILE A 324 11.05 5.50 -4.96
N LEU A 325 10.56 4.73 -3.99
CA LEU A 325 9.92 5.24 -2.77
C LEU A 325 10.87 6.10 -1.94
N GLU A 326 12.14 5.70 -1.80
CA GLU A 326 13.17 6.49 -1.13
C GLU A 326 13.32 7.88 -1.76
N LYS A 327 13.44 7.94 -3.09
CA LYS A 327 13.52 9.21 -3.82
C LYS A 327 12.24 10.05 -3.70
N LEU A 328 11.07 9.41 -3.64
CA LEU A 328 9.79 10.10 -3.43
C LEU A 328 9.74 10.74 -2.03
N PHE A 329 10.18 10.03 -0.99
CA PHE A 329 10.21 10.58 0.37
C PHE A 329 11.23 11.69 0.54
N GLU A 330 12.42 11.56 -0.06
CA GLU A 330 13.41 12.64 -0.07
C GLU A 330 12.83 13.92 -0.68
N LYS A 331 12.03 13.81 -1.75
CA LYS A 331 11.34 14.97 -2.36
C LYS A 331 10.22 15.55 -1.50
N LEU A 332 9.47 14.72 -0.77
CA LEU A 332 8.38 15.17 0.10
C LEU A 332 8.88 15.82 1.40
N SER A 333 10.11 15.49 1.81
CA SER A 333 10.77 16.06 2.99
C SER A 333 11.49 17.39 2.74
N ARG A 334 11.55 17.85 1.49
CA ARG A 334 12.08 19.15 1.06
C ARG A 334 10.94 20.11 0.79
#